data_AF-A0A955HRA8-F1
#
_entry.id   AF-A0A955HRA8-F1
#
_cell.length_a   1.000
_cell.length_b   1.000
_cell.length_c   1.000
_cell.angle_alpha   90.00
_cell.angle_beta   90.00
_cell.angle_gamma   90.00
#
_symmetry.space_group_name_H-M   'P 1'
#
loop_
_entity.id
_entity.type
_entity.pdbx_description
1 polymer ?
#
loop_
_entity_poly.entity_id
_entity_poly.type
_entity_poly.pdbx_seq_one_letter_code
_entity_poly.pdbx_strand_id
1 'polypeptide(L)'
;MKNTSLLLPILLIGCSAQQFTPDQDALLSNPLYAETYAESMVDTMVNLEIYNDPILEDTTVKALADSTKETWLKVAKAARAAQGEGQRGTFVPMQQYVEGEVLYRENMVHFSTFFNTVPGPSLHVFLTTVVDPRDSAFPDTTALDIGVMTVPYGAQSFPVPEVENPFTYRTVALWDTELKRLYGFAQISKPF
;
A
#
# COMPACT_ATOMS: atom_id res chain seq x y z
N MET A 1 -65.06 3.57 30.64
CA MET A 1 -64.29 4.18 29.54
C MET A 1 -63.05 3.32 29.34
N LYS A 2 -62.84 2.81 28.11
CA LYS A 2 -61.90 1.74 27.77
C LYS A 2 -60.47 2.28 27.64
N ASN A 3 -59.54 1.62 28.31
CA ASN A 3 -58.10 1.73 28.11
C ASN A 3 -57.70 1.18 26.73
N THR A 4 -56.82 1.87 26.02
CA THR A 4 -56.03 1.27 24.94
C THR A 4 -54.74 2.07 24.77
N SER A 5 -53.70 1.67 25.52
CA SER A 5 -52.33 2.09 25.25
C SER A 5 -51.82 1.34 24.02
N LEU A 6 -51.48 2.07 22.96
CA LEU A 6 -50.74 1.55 21.81
C LEU A 6 -49.24 1.44 22.19
N LEU A 7 -48.71 0.23 22.25
CA LEU A 7 -47.28 -0.05 22.32
C LEU A 7 -46.77 -0.29 20.89
N LEU A 8 -45.95 0.62 20.39
CA LEU A 8 -45.23 0.51 19.12
C LEU A 8 -43.95 -0.34 19.33
N PRO A 9 -43.72 -1.43 18.58
CA PRO A 9 -42.45 -2.14 18.66
C PRO A 9 -41.39 -1.41 17.83
N ILE A 10 -40.33 -0.99 18.51
CA ILE A 10 -39.12 -0.43 17.89
C ILE A 10 -38.39 -1.59 17.19
N LEU A 11 -38.44 -1.63 15.86
CA LEU A 11 -37.61 -2.51 15.04
C LEU A 11 -36.17 -1.96 15.10
N LEU A 12 -35.34 -2.57 15.94
CA LEU A 12 -33.89 -2.42 15.89
C LEU A 12 -33.38 -3.07 14.60
N ILE A 13 -33.30 -2.27 13.53
CA ILE A 13 -32.51 -2.61 12.35
C ILE A 13 -31.05 -2.57 12.82
N GLY A 14 -30.52 -3.74 13.19
CA GLY A 14 -29.09 -3.91 13.40
C GLY A 14 -28.39 -3.63 12.09
N CYS A 15 -27.77 -2.46 11.96
CA CYS A 15 -26.78 -2.22 10.92
C CYS A 15 -25.69 -3.28 11.11
N SER A 16 -25.66 -4.27 10.22
CA SER A 16 -24.48 -5.10 10.03
C SER A 16 -23.37 -4.17 9.54
N ALA A 17 -22.54 -3.71 10.47
CA ALA A 17 -21.28 -3.07 10.12
C ALA A 17 -20.45 -4.13 9.39
N GLN A 18 -20.46 -4.05 8.06
CA GLN A 18 -19.59 -4.84 7.22
C GLN A 18 -18.17 -4.44 7.60
N GLN A 19 -17.51 -5.29 8.38
CA GLN A 19 -16.13 -5.06 8.79
C GLN A 19 -15.29 -4.98 7.52
N PHE A 20 -14.81 -3.79 7.19
CA PHE A 20 -13.86 -3.58 6.11
C PHE A 20 -12.52 -4.11 6.60
N THR A 21 -12.34 -5.43 6.59
CA THR A 21 -11.02 -6.04 6.72
C THR A 21 -10.36 -5.92 5.35
N PRO A 22 -9.25 -5.16 5.23
CA PRO A 22 -8.44 -5.19 4.03
C PRO A 22 -8.11 -6.64 3.70
N ASP A 23 -8.30 -7.02 2.44
CA ASP A 23 -7.95 -8.37 1.98
C ASP A 23 -6.43 -8.54 2.10
N GLN A 24 -6.01 -9.34 3.08
CA GLN A 24 -4.60 -9.56 3.39
C GLN A 24 -3.87 -10.19 2.20
N ASP A 25 -4.53 -11.06 1.44
CA ASP A 25 -3.92 -11.70 0.27
C ASP A 25 -3.69 -10.67 -0.84
N ALA A 26 -4.63 -9.74 -1.02
CA ALA A 26 -4.45 -8.61 -1.93
C ALA A 26 -3.28 -7.70 -1.50
N LEU A 27 -3.09 -7.45 -0.20
CA LEU A 27 -1.94 -6.68 0.29
C LEU A 27 -0.62 -7.44 0.15
N LEU A 28 -0.60 -8.77 0.38
CA LEU A 28 0.60 -9.59 0.19
C LEU A 28 1.02 -9.72 -1.29
N SER A 29 0.14 -9.41 -2.24
CA SER A 29 0.51 -9.28 -3.66
C SER A 29 1.40 -8.06 -3.94
N ASN A 30 1.40 -7.05 -3.06
CA ASN A 30 2.29 -5.90 -3.14
C ASN A 30 3.66 -6.27 -2.53
N PRO A 31 4.75 -6.30 -3.32
CA PRO A 31 6.06 -6.73 -2.81
C PRO A 31 6.65 -5.84 -1.72
N LEU A 32 6.31 -4.54 -1.68
CA LEU A 32 6.75 -3.63 -0.62
C LEU A 32 6.05 -3.97 0.71
N TYR A 33 4.75 -4.24 0.64
CA TYR A 33 3.99 -4.69 1.82
C TYR A 33 4.43 -6.07 2.30
N ALA A 34 4.57 -7.02 1.37
CA ALA A 34 4.94 -8.39 1.69
C ALA A 34 6.30 -8.48 2.39
N GLU A 35 7.29 -7.68 1.97
CA GLU A 35 8.59 -7.60 2.66
C GLU A 35 8.41 -7.08 4.09
N THR A 36 7.83 -5.89 4.27
CA THR A 36 7.70 -5.28 5.61
C THR A 36 6.91 -6.16 6.57
N TYR A 37 5.81 -6.75 6.10
CA TYR A 37 4.98 -7.65 6.91
C TYR A 37 5.77 -8.92 7.29
N ALA A 38 6.45 -9.53 6.33
CA ALA A 38 7.23 -10.73 6.57
C ALA A 38 8.40 -10.49 7.53
N GLU A 39 9.12 -9.39 7.38
CA GLU A 39 10.18 -8.97 8.31
C GLU A 39 9.62 -8.77 9.72
N SER A 40 8.49 -8.05 9.85
CA SER A 40 7.84 -7.83 11.14
C SER A 40 7.43 -9.15 11.81
N MET A 41 6.95 -10.13 11.03
CA MET A 41 6.62 -11.46 11.53
C MET A 41 7.87 -12.20 12.02
N VAL A 42 8.95 -12.17 11.24
CA VAL A 42 10.24 -12.78 11.61
C VAL A 42 10.78 -12.15 12.89
N ASP A 43 10.85 -10.83 12.95
CA ASP A 43 11.36 -10.08 14.09
C ASP A 43 10.53 -10.38 15.34
N THR A 44 9.20 -10.43 15.21
CA THR A 44 8.31 -10.80 16.33
C THR A 44 8.67 -12.18 16.88
N MET A 45 8.86 -13.18 16.01
CA MET A 45 9.20 -14.54 16.46
C MET A 45 10.61 -14.63 17.05
N VAL A 46 11.58 -13.91 16.46
CA VAL A 46 12.95 -13.84 16.98
C VAL A 46 12.99 -13.15 18.35
N ASN A 47 12.19 -12.10 18.55
CA ASN A 47 12.15 -11.39 19.81
C ASN A 47 11.64 -12.26 20.97
N LEU A 48 10.77 -13.23 20.72
CA LEU A 48 10.39 -14.22 21.74
C LEU A 48 11.62 -14.98 22.26
N GLU A 49 12.55 -15.34 21.37
CA GLU A 49 13.79 -16.03 21.74
C GLU A 49 14.77 -15.08 22.45
N ILE A 50 14.96 -13.87 21.92
CA ILE A 50 15.88 -12.87 22.49
C ILE A 50 15.49 -12.51 23.93
N TYR A 51 14.18 -12.35 24.19
CA TYR A 51 13.69 -11.97 25.51
C TYR A 51 13.40 -13.16 26.43
N ASN A 52 13.70 -14.40 25.99
CA ASN A 52 13.38 -15.62 26.72
C ASN A 52 11.92 -15.65 27.19
N ASP A 53 10.99 -15.38 26.27
CA ASP A 53 9.56 -15.36 26.60
C ASP A 53 9.11 -16.73 27.16
N PRO A 54 8.47 -16.79 28.35
CA PRO A 54 8.06 -18.05 28.97
C PRO A 54 7.16 -18.92 28.10
N ILE A 55 6.45 -18.36 27.12
CA ILE A 55 5.61 -19.16 26.21
C ILE A 55 6.44 -20.15 25.38
N LEU A 56 7.74 -19.93 25.21
CA LEU A 56 8.64 -20.82 24.48
C LEU A 56 9.08 -22.05 25.29
N GLU A 57 8.75 -22.13 26.59
CA GLU A 57 8.94 -23.37 27.38
C GLU A 57 8.04 -24.49 26.86
N ASP A 58 6.89 -24.15 26.27
CA ASP A 58 6.07 -25.11 25.53
C ASP A 58 6.71 -25.42 24.17
N THR A 59 7.17 -26.67 24.04
CA THR A 59 7.79 -27.19 22.81
C THR A 59 6.93 -27.04 21.55
N THR A 60 5.60 -27.05 21.68
CA THR A 60 4.65 -26.87 20.58
C THR A 60 4.64 -25.43 20.10
N VAL A 61 4.59 -24.49 21.05
CA VAL A 61 4.62 -23.04 20.77
C VAL A 61 5.97 -22.66 20.18
N LYS A 62 7.08 -23.22 20.72
CA LYS A 62 8.41 -23.03 20.14
C LYS A 62 8.47 -23.52 18.68
N ALA A 63 8.00 -24.73 18.40
CA ALA A 63 7.98 -25.26 17.04
C ALA A 63 7.11 -24.41 16.09
N LEU A 64 6.00 -23.85 16.58
CA LEU A 64 5.18 -22.91 15.82
C LEU A 64 5.94 -21.61 15.52
N ALA A 65 6.62 -21.03 16.50
CA ALA A 65 7.43 -19.82 16.30
C ALA A 65 8.56 -20.05 15.29
N ASP A 66 9.27 -21.19 15.39
CA ASP A 66 10.35 -21.57 14.48
C ASP A 66 9.84 -21.79 13.04
N SER A 67 8.77 -22.54 12.86
CA SER A 67 8.16 -22.76 11.53
C SER A 67 7.58 -21.48 10.92
N THR A 68 7.02 -20.59 11.76
CA THR A 68 6.53 -19.27 11.34
C THR A 68 7.68 -18.40 10.84
N LYS A 69 8.78 -18.32 11.60
CA LYS A 69 10.02 -17.63 11.21
C LYS A 69 10.55 -18.13 9.86
N GLU A 70 10.67 -19.45 9.68
CA GLU A 70 11.12 -20.03 8.42
C GLU A 70 10.21 -19.70 7.23
N THR A 71 8.90 -19.72 7.45
CA THR A 71 7.90 -19.41 6.41
C THR A 71 8.03 -17.96 5.97
N TRP A 72 8.03 -17.02 6.91
CA TRP A 72 8.08 -15.59 6.59
C TRP A 72 9.45 -15.15 6.07
N LEU A 73 10.55 -15.80 6.47
CA LEU A 73 11.85 -15.58 5.83
C LEU A 73 11.83 -15.88 4.33
N LYS A 74 11.11 -16.93 3.89
CA LYS A 74 10.96 -17.26 2.47
C LYS A 74 10.12 -16.19 1.75
N VAL A 75 9.05 -15.71 2.38
CA VAL A 75 8.21 -14.63 1.84
C VAL A 75 9.03 -13.35 1.69
N ALA A 76 9.76 -12.92 2.73
CA ALA A 76 10.61 -11.72 2.67
C ALA A 76 11.65 -11.83 1.54
N LYS A 77 12.29 -12.99 1.39
CA LYS A 77 13.24 -13.23 0.30
C LYS A 77 12.59 -13.14 -1.08
N ALA A 78 11.41 -13.73 -1.26
CA ALA A 78 10.68 -13.67 -2.52
C ALA A 78 10.22 -12.24 -2.85
N ALA A 79 9.73 -11.51 -1.84
CA ALA A 79 9.32 -10.12 -1.98
C ALA A 79 10.49 -9.22 -2.42
N ARG A 80 11.67 -9.36 -1.80
CA ARG A 80 12.89 -8.64 -2.21
C ARG A 80 13.31 -8.95 -3.64
N ALA A 81 13.26 -10.23 -4.04
CA ALA A 81 13.56 -10.63 -5.40
C ALA A 81 12.59 -9.96 -6.40
N ALA A 82 11.29 -9.97 -6.11
CA ALA A 82 10.28 -9.31 -6.93
C ALA A 82 10.52 -7.79 -7.01
N GLN A 83 10.87 -7.12 -5.90
CA GLN A 83 11.23 -5.70 -5.93
C GLN A 83 12.43 -5.41 -6.85
N GLY A 84 13.42 -6.32 -6.89
CA GLY A 84 14.61 -6.22 -7.75
C GLY A 84 14.32 -6.26 -9.25
N GLU A 85 13.14 -6.76 -9.65
CA GLU A 85 12.73 -6.84 -11.04
C GLU A 85 11.97 -5.59 -11.53
N GLY A 86 11.50 -4.76 -10.61
CA GLY A 86 10.71 -3.56 -10.90
C GLY A 86 11.52 -2.25 -10.97
N GLN A 87 10.81 -1.13 -11.08
CA GLN A 87 11.36 0.22 -10.95
C GLN A 87 10.87 0.85 -9.64
N ARG A 88 11.80 1.27 -8.76
CA ARG A 88 11.49 1.83 -7.44
C ARG A 88 11.83 3.32 -7.40
N GLY A 89 11.08 4.05 -6.57
CA GLY A 89 11.30 5.47 -6.32
C GLY A 89 10.77 5.90 -4.95
N THR A 90 11.34 6.95 -4.39
CA THR A 90 10.88 7.59 -3.15
C THR A 90 10.16 8.89 -3.49
N PHE A 91 9.05 9.17 -2.81
CA PHE A 91 8.33 10.41 -3.02
C PHE A 91 9.13 11.62 -2.56
N VAL A 92 9.18 12.63 -3.41
CA VAL A 92 9.62 13.99 -3.10
C VAL A 92 8.35 14.83 -2.93
N PRO A 93 8.12 15.41 -1.73
CA PRO A 93 6.98 16.28 -1.51
C PRO A 93 7.16 17.61 -2.24
N MET A 94 6.05 18.19 -2.67
CA MET A 94 6.03 19.52 -3.27
C MET A 94 5.50 20.55 -2.28
N GLN A 95 4.25 20.98 -2.47
CA GLN A 95 3.58 21.89 -1.55
C GLN A 95 2.81 21.15 -0.47
N GLN A 96 2.51 19.88 -0.70
CA GLN A 96 1.74 19.05 0.19
C GLN A 96 2.63 17.94 0.74
N TYR A 97 2.33 17.49 1.94
CA TYR A 97 3.05 16.40 2.54
C TYR A 97 2.78 15.11 1.78
N VAL A 98 3.85 14.46 1.34
CA VAL A 98 3.88 13.13 0.74
C VAL A 98 5.18 12.47 1.17
N GLU A 99 5.11 11.23 1.64
CA GLU A 99 6.27 10.40 1.95
C GLU A 99 5.99 8.94 1.56
N GLY A 100 7.04 8.12 1.64
CA GLY A 100 7.00 6.71 1.29
C GLY A 100 7.56 6.45 -0.10
N GLU A 101 7.32 5.24 -0.57
CA GLU A 101 7.97 4.70 -1.76
C GLU A 101 6.96 4.04 -2.68
N VAL A 102 7.36 3.91 -3.93
CA VAL A 102 6.61 3.21 -4.96
C VAL A 102 7.47 2.20 -5.69
N LEU A 103 6.82 1.14 -6.17
CA LEU A 103 7.38 0.12 -7.04
C LEU A 103 6.46 -0.04 -8.25
N TYR A 104 6.98 0.15 -9.46
CA TYR A 104 6.30 -0.22 -10.69
C TYR A 104 6.81 -1.57 -11.19
N ARG A 105 5.92 -2.56 -11.30
CA ARG A 105 6.21 -3.94 -11.72
C ARG A 105 4.96 -4.62 -12.26
N GLU A 106 5.09 -5.50 -13.24
CA GLU A 106 3.98 -6.36 -13.72
C GLU A 106 2.68 -5.58 -13.98
N ASN A 107 2.78 -4.41 -14.63
CA ASN A 107 1.64 -3.54 -14.91
C ASN A 107 0.89 -3.07 -13.64
N MET A 108 1.60 -2.91 -12.53
CA MET A 108 1.07 -2.42 -11.26
C MET A 108 2.01 -1.38 -10.64
N VAL A 109 1.44 -0.26 -10.16
CA VAL A 109 2.16 0.66 -9.27
C VAL A 109 1.76 0.33 -7.83
N HIS A 110 2.73 -0.12 -7.04
CA HIS A 110 2.58 -0.47 -5.64
C HIS A 110 3.13 0.64 -4.75
N PHE A 111 2.41 0.99 -3.69
CA PHE A 111 2.83 1.94 -2.67
C PHE A 111 3.29 1.20 -1.42
N SER A 112 4.29 1.74 -0.71
CA SER A 112 4.83 1.11 0.50
C SER A 112 3.88 1.19 1.70
N THR A 113 4.14 0.37 2.71
CA THR A 113 3.47 0.36 4.02
C THR A 113 3.54 1.71 4.75
N PHE A 114 4.61 2.46 4.51
CA PHE A 114 4.85 3.78 5.13
C PHE A 114 4.42 4.93 4.22
N PHE A 115 3.70 4.65 3.13
CA PHE A 115 3.15 5.71 2.30
C PHE A 115 2.18 6.58 3.12
N ASN A 116 2.30 7.89 2.98
CA ASN A 116 1.46 8.84 3.67
C ASN A 116 1.39 10.16 2.89
N THR A 117 0.19 10.66 2.70
CA THR A 117 -0.07 11.97 2.10
C THR A 117 -1.21 12.67 2.84
N VAL A 118 -1.27 13.99 2.75
CA VAL A 118 -2.52 14.69 3.06
C VAL A 118 -3.59 14.33 2.00
N PRO A 119 -4.88 14.24 2.37
CA PRO A 119 -5.94 14.04 1.39
C PRO A 119 -6.15 15.28 0.51
N GLY A 120 -6.78 15.09 -0.65
CA GLY A 120 -7.23 16.16 -1.54
C GLY A 120 -8.65 15.88 -2.03
N PRO A 121 -9.37 16.90 -2.55
CA PRO A 121 -10.71 16.70 -3.12
C PRO A 121 -10.77 15.64 -4.22
N SER A 122 -9.74 15.56 -5.06
CA SER A 122 -9.62 14.52 -6.09
C SER A 122 -8.16 14.23 -6.40
N LEU A 123 -7.49 13.47 -5.53
CA LEU A 123 -6.07 13.14 -5.66
C LEU A 123 -5.89 11.88 -6.52
N HIS A 124 -5.29 12.04 -7.69
CA HIS A 124 -5.04 10.97 -8.64
C HIS A 124 -3.58 10.56 -8.65
N VAL A 125 -3.34 9.30 -9.02
CA VAL A 125 -2.02 8.76 -9.30
C VAL A 125 -1.82 8.75 -10.80
N PHE A 126 -0.72 9.36 -11.24
CA PHE A 126 -0.30 9.39 -12.63
C PHE A 126 1.03 8.69 -12.81
N LEU A 127 1.21 8.09 -13.99
CA LEU A 127 2.47 7.55 -14.46
C LEU A 127 2.89 8.30 -15.73
N THR A 128 4.11 8.83 -15.79
CA THR A 128 4.58 9.63 -16.94
C THR A 128 5.98 9.23 -17.39
N THR A 129 6.27 9.49 -18.68
CA THR A 129 7.61 9.29 -19.26
C THR A 129 8.55 10.46 -18.94
N VAL A 130 8.00 11.59 -18.47
CA VAL A 130 8.77 12.75 -18.04
C VAL A 130 9.50 12.44 -16.72
N VAL A 131 10.79 12.75 -16.67
CA VAL A 131 11.64 12.51 -15.49
C VAL A 131 11.27 13.45 -14.35
N ASP A 132 11.04 14.72 -14.62
CA ASP A 132 10.63 15.69 -13.61
C ASP A 132 9.31 16.37 -14.02
N PRO A 133 8.19 16.08 -13.35
CA PRO A 133 6.89 16.62 -13.72
C PRO A 133 6.78 18.13 -13.46
N ARG A 134 7.81 18.76 -12.87
CA ARG A 134 7.89 20.22 -12.66
C ARG A 134 8.40 20.97 -13.88
N ASP A 135 9.09 20.28 -14.78
CA ASP A 135 9.75 20.91 -15.94
C ASP A 135 8.75 21.21 -17.09
N SER A 136 7.47 20.85 -16.92
CA SER A 136 6.43 21.07 -17.91
C SER A 136 5.05 21.24 -17.26
N ALA A 137 4.05 21.61 -18.06
CA ALA A 137 2.67 21.60 -17.59
C ALA A 137 2.24 20.16 -17.29
N PHE A 138 1.74 19.93 -16.07
CA PHE A 138 1.25 18.63 -15.63
C PHE A 138 -0.29 18.64 -15.45
N PRO A 139 -1.01 17.57 -15.84
CA PRO A 139 -0.54 16.36 -16.54
C PRO A 139 0.00 16.66 -17.95
N ASP A 140 1.12 16.04 -18.32
CA ASP A 140 1.72 16.17 -19.65
C ASP A 140 1.08 15.20 -20.66
N THR A 141 1.45 15.28 -21.94
CA THR A 141 0.85 14.46 -23.00
C THR A 141 1.14 12.96 -22.87
N THR A 142 2.11 12.57 -22.07
CA THR A 142 2.48 11.17 -21.79
C THR A 142 1.97 10.69 -20.43
N ALA A 143 1.36 11.58 -19.64
CA ALA A 143 0.83 11.25 -18.34
C ALA A 143 -0.40 10.35 -18.48
N LEU A 144 -0.30 9.18 -17.87
CA LEU A 144 -1.36 8.20 -17.77
C LEU A 144 -1.97 8.28 -16.38
N ASP A 145 -3.26 8.64 -16.30
CA ASP A 145 -4.04 8.53 -15.07
C ASP A 145 -4.33 7.06 -14.78
N ILE A 146 -3.81 6.54 -13.68
CA ILE A 146 -3.97 5.13 -13.28
C ILE A 146 -4.98 4.96 -12.13
N GLY A 147 -5.63 6.05 -11.72
CA GLY A 147 -6.75 6.02 -10.78
C GLY A 147 -6.67 7.02 -9.64
N VAL A 148 -7.77 7.10 -8.90
CA VAL A 148 -7.93 7.97 -7.74
C VAL A 148 -7.36 7.29 -6.49
N MET A 149 -6.60 8.04 -5.71
CA MET A 149 -6.13 7.64 -4.39
C MET A 149 -7.32 7.26 -3.50
N THR A 150 -7.39 6.00 -3.07
CA THR A 150 -8.52 5.50 -2.26
C THR A 150 -8.31 5.73 -0.78
N VAL A 151 -7.07 5.54 -0.32
CA VAL A 151 -6.64 5.77 1.06
C VAL A 151 -5.38 6.63 1.06
N PRO A 152 -5.29 7.70 1.86
CA PRO A 152 -4.10 8.56 1.89
C PRO A 152 -2.92 7.94 2.66
N TYR A 153 -3.11 6.76 3.26
CA TYR A 153 -2.14 6.12 4.14
C TYR A 153 -1.98 4.65 3.79
N GLY A 154 -0.74 4.16 3.92
CA GLY A 154 -0.40 2.76 3.82
C GLY A 154 -0.33 2.21 2.40
N ALA A 155 -0.10 0.90 2.35
CA ALA A 155 0.09 0.18 1.10
C ALA A 155 -1.21 0.11 0.30
N GLN A 156 -1.08 0.36 -1.01
CA GLN A 156 -2.14 0.18 -2.00
C GLN A 156 -1.50 -0.05 -3.37
N SER A 157 -2.28 -0.52 -4.32
CA SER A 157 -1.78 -0.83 -5.66
C SER A 157 -2.74 -0.33 -6.72
N PHE A 158 -2.20 0.14 -7.84
CA PHE A 158 -2.95 0.64 -8.99
C PHE A 158 -2.60 -0.16 -10.24
N PRO A 159 -3.61 -0.69 -10.94
CA PRO A 159 -3.36 -1.35 -12.22
C PRO A 159 -2.95 -0.31 -13.27
N VAL A 160 -1.97 -0.69 -14.07
CA VAL A 160 -1.50 0.06 -15.23
C VAL A 160 -1.90 -0.73 -16.47
N PRO A 161 -2.49 -0.11 -17.49
CA PRO A 161 -2.64 -0.72 -18.80
C PRO A 161 -1.33 -1.35 -19.30
N GLU A 162 -1.42 -2.49 -19.97
CA GLU A 162 -0.26 -3.14 -20.56
C GLU A 162 0.38 -2.21 -21.62
N VAL A 163 1.69 -2.04 -21.51
CA VAL A 163 2.49 -1.25 -22.46
C VAL A 163 3.62 -2.09 -23.02
N GLU A 164 4.01 -1.80 -24.27
CA GLU A 164 5.05 -2.55 -24.98
C GLU A 164 6.40 -2.54 -24.22
N ASN A 165 6.72 -1.42 -23.57
CA ASN A 165 7.92 -1.30 -22.75
C ASN A 165 7.64 -0.52 -21.46
N PRO A 166 7.49 -1.19 -20.30
CA PRO A 166 7.23 -0.51 -19.03
C PRO A 166 8.36 0.45 -18.61
N PHE A 167 9.61 0.21 -19.06
CA PHE A 167 10.76 1.06 -18.73
C PHE A 167 10.72 2.46 -19.36
N THR A 168 9.73 2.76 -20.21
CA THR A 168 9.53 4.12 -20.72
C THR A 168 9.01 5.06 -19.64
N TYR A 169 8.30 4.54 -18.63
CA TYR A 169 7.84 5.34 -17.52
C TYR A 169 8.97 5.66 -16.55
N ARG A 170 9.00 6.92 -16.11
CA ARG A 170 10.10 7.50 -15.32
C ARG A 170 9.63 8.06 -13.99
N THR A 171 8.34 8.40 -13.87
CA THR A 171 7.83 9.07 -12.68
C THR A 171 6.40 8.66 -12.36
N VAL A 172 6.16 8.40 -11.07
CA VAL A 172 4.82 8.38 -10.48
C VAL A 172 4.54 9.75 -9.87
N ALA A 173 3.42 10.38 -10.21
CA ALA A 173 3.04 11.70 -9.72
C ALA A 173 1.68 11.67 -9.02
N LEU A 174 1.55 12.41 -7.92
CA LEU A 174 0.28 12.62 -7.23
C LEU A 174 -0.27 13.99 -7.60
N TRP A 175 -1.39 14.01 -8.30
CA TRP A 175 -1.97 15.23 -8.85
C TRP A 175 -3.43 15.38 -8.44
N ASP A 176 -3.75 16.53 -7.85
CA ASP A 176 -5.12 16.88 -7.53
C ASP A 176 -5.80 17.47 -8.77
N THR A 177 -6.77 16.74 -9.32
CA THR A 177 -7.42 17.12 -10.58
C THR A 177 -8.41 18.28 -10.42
N GLU A 178 -8.98 18.46 -9.22
CA GLU A 178 -9.89 19.57 -8.92
C GLU A 178 -9.13 20.86 -8.60
N LEU A 179 -8.11 20.76 -7.74
CA LEU A 179 -7.29 21.91 -7.34
C LEU A 179 -6.17 22.20 -8.35
N LYS A 180 -5.97 21.32 -9.33
CA LYS A 180 -4.94 21.43 -10.39
C LYS A 180 -3.55 21.68 -9.82
N ARG A 181 -3.13 20.82 -8.89
CA ARG A 181 -1.83 20.96 -8.20
C ARG A 181 -1.13 19.63 -7.95
N LEU A 182 0.20 19.67 -8.03
CA LEU A 182 1.08 18.55 -7.76
C LEU A 182 1.33 18.43 -6.25
N TYR A 183 1.02 17.28 -5.67
CA TYR A 183 1.26 16.98 -4.25
C TYR A 183 2.71 16.53 -4.04
N GLY A 184 3.17 15.62 -4.88
CA GLY A 184 4.50 15.02 -4.83
C GLY A 184 4.71 14.09 -6.01
N PHE A 185 5.94 13.63 -6.19
CA PHE A 185 6.27 12.67 -7.25
C PHE A 185 7.44 11.79 -6.83
N ALA A 186 7.52 10.59 -7.39
CA ALA A 186 8.60 9.65 -7.20
C ALA A 186 9.21 9.29 -8.55
N GLN A 187 10.48 9.62 -8.73
CA GLN A 187 11.25 9.17 -9.90
C GLN A 187 11.58 7.70 -9.72
N ILE A 188 11.16 6.88 -10.67
CA ILE A 188 11.31 5.42 -10.62
C ILE A 188 12.42 4.95 -11.55
N SER A 189 13.25 4.05 -11.04
CA SER A 189 14.36 3.44 -11.78
C SER A 189 14.62 2.03 -11.28
N LYS A 190 15.31 1.22 -12.08
CA LYS A 190 15.74 -0.10 -11.59
C LYS A 190 16.66 0.08 -10.38
N PRO A 191 16.48 -0.71 -9.30
CA PRO A 191 17.46 -0.74 -8.22
C PRO A 191 18.82 -1.20 -8.76
N PHE A 192 19.89 -0.61 -8.22
CA PHE A 192 21.28 -0.90 -8.60
C PHE A 192 21.76 -2.27 -8.09
#